data_AF-A0ABD6CB20-F1
#
_entry.id   AF-A0ABD6CB20-F1
#
_cell.length_a   1.000
_cell.length_b   1.000
_cell.length_c   1.000
_cell.angle_alpha   90.00
_cell.angle_beta   90.00
_cell.angle_gamma   90.00
#
_symmetry.space_group_name_H-M   'P 1'
#
loop_
_entity.id
_entity.type
_entity.pdbx_description
1 polymer ?
#
loop_
_entity_poly.entity_id
_entity_poly.type
_entity_poly.pdbx_seq_one_letter_code
_entity_poly.pdbx_strand_id
1 'polypeptide(L)'
;MSGKTVVGQGDELPARDDADDAPTLAALVDDALRGAVPEAIVYRENDGTLEQPRDEWQRFSSVAELPEQPLDGWDELYVYTESFVYRWVGVGFNAGPERLPRSPDVLPEA
;
A
#
# COMPACT_ATOMS: atom_id res chain seq x y z
N MET A 1 3.27 24.18 39.93
CA MET A 1 3.90 22.96 39.40
C MET A 1 2.89 21.83 39.53
N SER A 2 2.28 21.41 38.42
CA SER A 2 1.51 20.17 38.36
C SER A 2 1.90 19.46 37.09
N GLY A 3 2.84 18.53 37.24
CA GLY A 3 3.21 17.56 36.23
C GLY A 3 2.07 16.58 36.03
N LYS A 4 1.73 16.43 34.76
CA LYS A 4 0.68 15.60 34.17
C LYS A 4 0.98 14.12 34.43
N THR A 5 -0.01 13.36 34.88
CA THR A 5 -0.02 11.90 34.69
C THR A 5 -1.29 11.58 33.93
N VAL A 6 -1.16 11.51 32.61
CA VAL A 6 -2.14 10.83 31.76
C VAL A 6 -1.49 9.50 31.41
N VAL A 7 -2.06 8.44 31.97
CA VAL A 7 -1.87 7.06 31.55
C VAL A 7 -2.69 6.87 30.29
N GLY A 8 -2.08 6.31 29.24
CA GLY A 8 -2.79 5.82 28.07
C GLY A 8 -2.03 6.06 26.79
N GLN A 9 -1.47 4.98 26.23
CA GLN A 9 -1.56 4.59 24.82
C GLN A 9 -0.42 3.60 24.58
N GLY A 10 -0.76 2.31 24.47
CA GLY A 10 0.01 1.47 23.55
C GLY A 10 -0.06 2.15 22.19
N ASP A 11 1.02 2.10 21.42
CA ASP A 11 1.14 2.69 20.09
C ASP A 11 -0.03 2.24 19.19
N GLU A 12 -1.16 2.95 19.28
CA GLU A 12 -2.24 2.84 18.33
C GLU A 12 -1.74 3.47 17.04
N LEU A 13 -1.90 2.71 15.95
CA LEU A 13 -1.71 3.19 14.59
C LEU A 13 -2.40 4.56 14.44
N PRO A 14 -1.82 5.49 13.65
CA PRO A 14 -2.47 6.77 13.40
C PRO A 14 -3.92 6.52 12.99
N ALA A 15 -4.83 7.16 13.72
CA ALA A 15 -6.26 7.00 13.46
C ALA A 15 -6.57 7.42 12.02
N ARG A 16 -7.43 6.63 11.39
CA ARG A 16 -7.99 6.83 10.04
C ARG A 16 -8.44 8.29 9.87
N ASP A 17 -7.68 9.09 9.13
CA ASP A 17 -8.18 10.36 8.61
C ASP A 17 -9.16 10.01 7.47
N ASP A 18 -10.46 10.21 7.71
CA ASP A 18 -11.59 10.14 6.78
C ASP A 18 -11.42 9.19 5.56
N ALA A 19 -11.49 7.88 5.83
CA ALA A 19 -11.40 6.81 4.82
C ALA A 19 -12.53 6.82 3.76
N ASP A 20 -13.55 7.67 3.91
CA ASP A 20 -14.72 7.69 3.04
C ASP A 20 -14.44 8.27 1.63
N ASP A 21 -13.36 9.04 1.45
CA ASP A 21 -12.98 9.65 0.15
C ASP A 21 -11.64 9.12 -0.41
N ALA A 22 -11.03 8.10 0.22
CA ALA A 22 -9.77 7.55 -0.26
C ALA A 22 -9.96 6.76 -1.57
N PRO A 23 -9.07 6.93 -2.57
CA PRO A 23 -9.16 6.17 -3.82
C PRO A 23 -8.92 4.68 -3.56
N THR A 24 -9.66 3.83 -4.27
CA THR A 24 -9.42 2.38 -4.25
C THR A 24 -8.06 2.03 -4.86
N LEU A 25 -7.55 0.83 -4.57
CA LEU A 25 -6.33 0.32 -5.22
C LEU A 25 -6.44 0.40 -6.75
N ALA A 26 -7.58 0.02 -7.33
CA ALA A 26 -7.80 0.09 -8.78
C ALA A 26 -7.67 1.53 -9.31
N ALA A 27 -8.28 2.50 -8.63
CA ALA A 27 -8.21 3.91 -9.02
C ALA A 27 -6.77 4.46 -8.96
N LEU A 28 -5.98 4.05 -7.95
CA LEU A 28 -4.57 4.41 -7.85
C LEU A 28 -3.73 3.88 -9.03
N VAL A 29 -3.96 2.63 -9.40
CA VAL A 29 -3.23 2.00 -10.52
C VAL A 29 -3.61 2.63 -11.85
N ASP A 30 -4.91 2.85 -12.10
CA ASP A 30 -5.38 3.42 -13.36
C ASP A 30 -4.85 4.85 -13.59
N ASP A 31 -4.84 5.70 -12.56
CA ASP A 31 -4.29 7.06 -12.65
C ASP A 31 -2.79 7.06 -12.98
N ALA A 32 -2.03 6.16 -12.35
CA ALA A 32 -0.59 6.07 -12.54
C ALA A 32 -0.19 5.49 -13.91
N LEU A 33 -0.90 4.46 -14.36
CA LEU A 33 -0.59 3.78 -15.62
C LEU A 33 -1.08 4.57 -16.84
N ARG A 34 -2.08 5.44 -16.70
CA ARG A 34 -2.68 6.22 -17.80
C ARG A 34 -3.01 5.37 -19.03
N GLY A 35 -3.53 4.17 -18.80
CA GLY A 35 -3.89 3.21 -19.84
C GLY A 35 -2.80 2.20 -20.23
N ALA A 36 -1.63 2.20 -19.59
CA ALA A 36 -0.68 1.10 -19.70
C ALA A 36 -1.23 -0.18 -19.02
N VAL A 37 -0.88 -1.34 -19.55
CA VAL A 37 -1.30 -2.64 -18.99
C VAL A 37 -0.21 -3.17 -18.04
N PRO A 38 -0.55 -3.52 -16.80
CA PRO A 38 0.41 -4.14 -15.88
C PRO A 38 0.69 -5.59 -16.30
N GLU A 39 1.93 -6.03 -16.12
CA GLU A 39 2.34 -7.42 -16.30
C GLU A 39 2.15 -8.27 -15.04
N ALA A 40 2.24 -7.63 -13.87
CA ALA A 40 1.95 -8.24 -12.58
C ALA A 40 1.59 -7.14 -11.57
N ILE A 41 0.72 -7.48 -10.64
CA ILE A 41 0.41 -6.63 -9.49
C ILE A 41 0.63 -7.47 -8.23
N VAL A 42 1.36 -6.90 -7.27
CA VAL A 42 1.63 -7.53 -5.98
C VAL A 42 1.17 -6.59 -4.89
N TYR A 43 0.35 -7.10 -3.98
CA TYR A 43 -0.14 -6.38 -2.83
C TYR A 43 0.37 -7.07 -1.57
N ARG A 44 0.91 -6.29 -0.65
CA ARG A 44 1.34 -6.75 0.67
C ARG A 44 0.40 -6.12 1.69
N GLU A 45 -0.47 -6.93 2.26
CA GLU A 45 -1.29 -6.55 3.39
C GLU A 45 -0.45 -6.66 4.67
N ASN A 46 -0.41 -5.58 5.44
CA ASN A 46 0.29 -5.51 6.72
C ASN A 46 -0.74 -5.22 7.83
N ASP A 47 -1.54 -6.24 8.18
CA ASP A 47 -2.62 -6.15 9.18
C ASP A 47 -2.16 -6.49 10.62
N GLY A 48 -0.86 -6.77 10.80
CA GLY A 48 -0.27 -7.09 12.10
C GLY A 48 -0.02 -5.89 13.01
N THR A 49 0.46 -6.17 14.22
CA THR A 49 0.98 -5.14 15.14
C THR A 49 2.50 -5.09 15.07
N LEU A 50 3.12 -4.02 15.59
CA LEU A 50 4.58 -3.94 15.70
C LEU A 50 5.20 -5.13 16.45
N GLU A 51 4.46 -5.70 17.40
CA GLU A 51 4.91 -6.85 18.21
C GLU A 51 4.60 -8.20 17.56
N GLN A 52 3.62 -8.24 16.65
CA GLN A 52 3.21 -9.44 15.91
C GLN A 52 2.87 -9.05 14.47
N PRO A 53 3.90 -8.82 13.63
CA PRO A 53 3.68 -8.49 12.24
C PRO A 53 3.01 -9.67 11.54
N ARG A 54 2.09 -9.34 10.64
CA ARG A 54 1.45 -10.27 9.72
C ARG A 54 1.59 -9.65 8.35
N ASP A 55 2.26 -10.41 7.50
CA ASP A 55 2.52 -10.02 6.12
C ASP A 55 1.84 -11.08 5.26
N GLU A 56 0.81 -10.69 4.53
CA GLU A 56 0.20 -11.53 3.51
C GLU A 56 0.50 -10.95 2.13
N TRP A 57 1.16 -11.75 1.30
CA TRP A 57 1.51 -11.38 -0.07
C TRP A 57 0.47 -11.96 -1.02
N GLN A 58 -0.15 -11.08 -1.78
CA GLN A 58 -1.16 -11.42 -2.77
C GLN A 58 -0.67 -10.99 -4.15
N ARG A 59 -0.92 -11.83 -5.16
CA ARG A 59 -0.56 -11.55 -6.54
C ARG A 59 -1.81 -11.55 -7.41
N PHE A 60 -1.94 -10.50 -8.20
CA PHE A 60 -3.04 -10.31 -9.14
C PHE A 60 -2.50 -10.22 -10.56
N SER A 61 -3.30 -10.72 -11.49
CA SER A 61 -2.98 -10.72 -12.92
C SER A 61 -3.59 -9.52 -13.65
N SER A 62 -4.54 -8.81 -13.02
CA SER A 62 -5.15 -7.61 -13.59
C SER A 62 -5.65 -6.63 -12.53
N VAL A 63 -5.85 -5.37 -12.93
CA VAL A 63 -6.42 -4.31 -12.07
C VAL A 63 -7.84 -4.68 -11.57
N ALA A 64 -8.61 -5.39 -12.38
CA ALA A 64 -9.97 -5.81 -12.06
C ALA A 64 -10.06 -6.85 -10.93
N GLU A 65 -8.94 -7.51 -10.59
CA GLU A 65 -8.87 -8.47 -9.48
C GLU A 65 -8.47 -7.82 -8.16
N LEU A 66 -8.11 -6.52 -8.16
CA LEU A 66 -7.68 -5.84 -6.95
C LEU A 66 -8.84 -5.68 -5.97
N PRO A 67 -8.57 -5.78 -4.64
CA PRO A 67 -9.55 -5.49 -3.61
C PRO A 67 -10.19 -4.10 -3.78
N GLU A 68 -11.50 -4.03 -3.55
CA GLU A 68 -12.27 -2.76 -3.55
C GLU A 68 -12.10 -1.98 -2.23
N GLN A 69 -10.87 -1.89 -1.74
CA GLN A 69 -10.51 -1.13 -0.55
C GLN A 69 -9.46 -0.07 -0.89
N PRO A 70 -9.34 1.02 -0.10
CA PRO A 70 -8.20 1.91 -0.20
C PRO A 70 -6.92 1.24 0.30
N LEU A 71 -5.76 1.78 -0.08
CA LEU A 71 -4.48 1.40 0.53
C LEU A 71 -4.44 1.96 1.97
N ASP A 72 -4.22 1.11 2.98
CA ASP A 72 -4.28 1.51 4.40
C ASP A 72 -2.98 1.18 5.14
N GLY A 73 -2.79 1.83 6.29
CA GLY A 73 -1.74 1.50 7.24
C GLY A 73 -0.35 1.36 6.62
N TRP A 74 0.24 0.18 6.75
CA TRP A 74 1.59 -0.14 6.28
C TRP A 74 1.58 -0.97 4.99
N ASP A 75 0.42 -1.08 4.34
CA ASP A 75 0.27 -1.86 3.13
C ASP A 75 1.17 -1.36 2.02
N GLU A 76 1.58 -2.26 1.14
CA GLU A 76 2.37 -1.91 -0.02
C GLU A 76 1.72 -2.46 -1.29
N LEU A 77 1.69 -1.65 -2.34
CA LEU A 77 1.25 -2.05 -3.66
C LEU A 77 2.39 -1.89 -4.65
N TYR A 78 2.64 -2.93 -5.44
CA TYR A 78 3.66 -2.96 -6.48
C TYR A 78 3.00 -3.29 -7.82
N VAL A 79 3.18 -2.42 -8.81
CA VAL A 79 2.66 -2.62 -10.16
C VAL A 79 3.81 -2.67 -11.14
N TYR A 80 4.00 -3.83 -11.75
CA TYR A 80 5.05 -4.10 -12.72
C TYR A 80 4.54 -3.80 -14.12
N THR A 81 5.25 -2.92 -14.83
CA THR A 81 5.06 -2.65 -16.26
C THR A 81 6.32 -3.05 -17.02
N GLU A 82 6.26 -3.10 -18.35
CA GLU A 82 7.41 -3.41 -19.21
C GLU A 82 8.69 -2.65 -18.80
N SER A 83 8.57 -1.37 -18.43
CA SER A 83 9.72 -0.48 -18.17
C SER A 83 9.96 -0.11 -16.71
N PHE A 84 8.93 -0.14 -15.87
CA PHE A 84 8.98 0.40 -14.50
C PHE A 84 8.20 -0.45 -13.51
N VAL A 85 8.55 -0.31 -12.24
CA VAL A 85 7.72 -0.72 -11.12
C VAL A 85 7.19 0.52 -10.43
N TYR A 86 5.87 0.60 -10.27
CA TYR A 86 5.24 1.62 -9.44
C TYR A 86 5.02 1.05 -8.05
N ARG A 87 5.46 1.75 -7.00
CA ARG A 87 5.33 1.35 -5.61
C ARG A 87 4.52 2.38 -4.83
N TRP A 88 3.54 1.92 -4.07
CA TRP A 88 2.80 2.69 -3.08
C TRP A 88 3.02 2.10 -1.69
N VAL A 89 2.96 2.95 -0.67
CA VAL A 89 3.00 2.57 0.75
C VAL A 89 1.86 3.31 1.44
N GLY A 90 1.07 2.62 2.26
CA GLY A 90 -0.10 3.20 2.94
C GLY A 90 0.25 4.36 3.89
N VAL A 91 1.45 4.33 4.49
CA VAL A 91 1.91 5.41 5.38
C VAL A 91 2.41 6.61 4.57
N GLY A 92 1.51 7.58 4.34
CA GLY A 92 1.90 8.89 3.81
C GLY A 92 1.04 9.33 2.62
N PHE A 93 -0.19 9.72 2.91
CA PHE A 93 -1.02 10.50 1.98
C PHE A 93 -0.27 11.78 1.60
N ASN A 94 0.39 11.78 0.43
CA ASN A 94 0.68 12.91 -0.46
C ASN A 94 1.80 12.65 -1.50
N ALA A 95 2.48 11.50 -1.47
CA ALA A 95 3.34 11.10 -2.57
C ALA A 95 2.59 10.04 -3.39
N GLY A 96 2.23 10.37 -4.64
CA GLY A 96 1.84 9.35 -5.61
C GLY A 96 2.92 8.26 -5.77
N PRO A 97 2.73 7.26 -6.63
CA PRO A 97 3.62 6.11 -6.67
C PRO A 97 5.08 6.52 -6.84
N GLU A 98 5.95 5.87 -6.08
CA GLU A 98 7.37 5.86 -6.38
C GLU A 98 7.58 5.06 -7.67
N ARG A 99 8.11 5.71 -8.71
CA ARG A 99 8.46 5.03 -9.97
C ARG A 99 9.90 4.54 -9.91
N LEU A 100 10.06 3.24 -9.73
CA LEU A 100 11.34 2.56 -9.65
C LEU A 100 11.74 2.00 -11.02
N PRO A 101 13.06 1.96 -11.36
CA PRO A 101 13.52 1.19 -12.50
C PRO A 101 13.10 -0.26 -12.33
N ARG A 102 12.75 -0.93 -13.44
CA ARG A 102 12.49 -2.36 -13.41
C ARG A 102 13.80 -3.08 -13.08
N SER A 103 13.97 -3.47 -11.81
CA SER A 103 15.04 -4.39 -11.44
C SER A 103 14.85 -5.68 -12.22
N PRO A 104 15.88 -6.21 -12.91
CA PRO A 104 15.69 -7.29 -13.87
C PRO A 104 15.21 -8.63 -13.27
N ASP A 105 15.23 -8.86 -11.95
CA ASP A 105 15.17 -10.26 -11.46
C ASP A 105 14.46 -10.55 -10.11
N VAL A 106 13.54 -9.73 -9.60
CA VAL A 106 12.74 -10.20 -8.43
C VAL A 106 11.32 -9.64 -8.47
N LEU A 107 10.38 -10.44 -8.99
CA LEU A 107 9.02 -10.40 -8.45
C LEU A 107 9.10 -11.07 -7.07
N PRO A 108 8.61 -10.46 -5.98
CA PRO A 108 8.41 -11.20 -4.74
C PRO A 108 7.64 -12.48 -5.08
N GLU A 109 8.25 -13.64 -4.84
CA GLU A 109 7.51 -14.89 -4.93
C GLU A 109 6.47 -14.87 -3.80
N ALA A 110 5.21 -15.13 -4.16
CA ALA A 110 4.11 -15.26 -3.22
C ALA A 110 4.18 -16.61 -2.49
#